data_AF-A0A8S9Y1Z6-F1
#
_entry.id   AF-A0A8S9Y1Z6-F1
#
_cell.length_a   1.000
_cell.length_b   1.000
_cell.length_c   1.000
_cell.angle_alpha   90.00
_cell.angle_beta   90.00
_cell.angle_gamma   90.00
#
_symmetry.space_group_name_H-M   'P 1'
#
loop_
_entity.id
_entity.type
_entity.pdbx_description
1 polymer ?
#
loop_
_entity_poly.entity_id
_entity_poly.type
_entity_poly.pdbx_seq_one_letter_code
_entity_poly.pdbx_strand_id
1 'polypeptide(L)'
;MGPDPPDPKPPDKNKDDDNIMQDVVYEMEVGWRKDNSTDGGRQSCILILRPIAVEVSLPSMARLTWFSTCHGDTKTIFQLKTLSNSTTAGLTNHDYRGSYSRVSALRIPAGVTLDLSNLREGTTVEFAGRVTFGYKEWNGPLVKISGKRLNIMAYDYARLDGEGHRWWKGGRLTKLVKPRFFEATVDDSTIRNLYFKNPPAWCFVCNWCHNTEISRMTVDTKDAGDGRAGRAYNTDGIGLGYVKNITVLNSYVFNQDDCFVTGGGEDILVDNLTCEGGNGIGVGSLGRGADVVRLTIRNSRVINSLTGLNIKTELNAVGLHRDVTFDNIELKDIHQYGITIHGNEGPTYPNGEPSYFILDRLTMRNIRGNMVGTGGANVWIWLHPNSAKNWRWENVKVVGGKSAMFRPPLQSGKNGFQASGSHLPVGPQKLKVALGIGTGTLVALGTSLCFSITLLNKPLPARLQGFRLLTTHNQITIHNSPTRDC
;
A
#
# COMPACT_ATOMS: atom_id res chain seq x y z
N MET A 1 -7.88 -64.23 -7.39
CA MET A 1 -8.61 -63.01 -7.78
C MET A 1 -7.67 -62.19 -8.64
N GLY A 2 -8.07 -61.91 -9.88
CA GLY A 2 -7.20 -61.60 -11.02
C GLY A 2 -6.61 -60.18 -11.04
N PRO A 3 -5.72 -59.88 -12.01
CA PRO A 3 -5.05 -58.59 -12.13
C PRO A 3 -5.96 -57.53 -12.75
N ASP A 4 -5.78 -56.28 -12.31
CA ASP A 4 -6.51 -55.09 -12.77
C ASP A 4 -6.31 -54.82 -14.28
N PRO A 5 -7.31 -54.20 -14.95
CA PRO A 5 -7.26 -53.91 -16.38
C PRO A 5 -6.31 -52.75 -16.70
N PRO A 6 -5.75 -52.69 -17.92
CA PRO A 6 -4.77 -51.67 -18.30
C PRO A 6 -5.43 -50.31 -18.60
N ASP A 7 -4.72 -49.24 -18.27
CA ASP A 7 -5.09 -47.84 -18.53
C ASP A 7 -5.38 -47.55 -20.02
N PRO A 8 -6.35 -46.68 -20.34
CA PRO A 8 -6.63 -46.26 -21.71
C PRO A 8 -5.51 -45.36 -22.27
N LYS A 9 -5.07 -45.69 -23.49
CA LYS A 9 -4.08 -44.93 -24.27
C LYS A 9 -4.53 -43.47 -24.54
N PRO A 10 -3.60 -42.50 -24.60
CA PRO A 10 -3.91 -41.15 -25.06
C PRO A 10 -4.17 -41.14 -26.59
N PRO A 11 -5.12 -40.34 -27.09
CA PRO A 11 -5.29 -40.16 -28.53
C PRO A 11 -4.15 -39.32 -29.12
N ASP A 12 -3.58 -39.86 -30.20
CA ASP A 12 -2.52 -39.28 -31.01
C ASP A 12 -3.07 -38.17 -31.94
N LYS A 13 -2.17 -37.26 -32.34
CA LYS A 13 -2.42 -35.98 -32.99
C LYS A 13 -2.65 -36.06 -34.51
N ASN A 14 -3.24 -34.97 -35.00
CA ASN A 14 -3.18 -34.35 -36.34
C ASN A 14 -4.23 -34.76 -37.39
N LYS A 15 -5.13 -33.80 -37.67
CA LYS A 15 -5.30 -33.15 -38.99
C LYS A 15 -6.30 -31.97 -38.87
N ASP A 16 -6.16 -31.02 -39.79
CA ASP A 16 -6.96 -29.80 -40.02
C ASP A 16 -6.43 -28.55 -39.29
N ASP A 17 -6.08 -27.43 -39.93
CA ASP A 17 -5.81 -27.10 -41.33
C ASP A 17 -5.10 -25.73 -41.30
N ASP A 18 -3.96 -25.62 -41.98
CA ASP A 18 -3.35 -24.35 -42.35
C ASP A 18 -4.23 -23.68 -43.42
N ASN A 19 -4.99 -22.64 -43.05
CA ASN A 19 -5.53 -21.69 -44.01
C ASN A 19 -4.97 -20.30 -43.74
N ILE A 20 -3.93 -19.97 -44.51
CA ILE A 20 -3.42 -18.62 -44.72
C ILE A 20 -4.51 -17.85 -45.47
N MET A 21 -5.23 -16.97 -44.77
CA MET A 21 -6.07 -15.97 -45.42
C MET A 21 -5.25 -14.68 -45.60
N GLN A 22 -5.05 -14.30 -46.86
CA GLN A 22 -4.46 -13.01 -47.26
C GLN A 22 -5.42 -11.86 -46.88
N ASP A 23 -4.89 -10.83 -46.23
CA ASP A 23 -5.63 -9.61 -45.90
C ASP A 23 -5.99 -8.84 -47.20
N VAL A 24 -7.29 -8.63 -47.44
CA VAL A 24 -7.80 -7.75 -48.51
C VAL A 24 -8.23 -6.42 -47.90
N VAL A 25 -7.65 -5.32 -48.37
CA VAL A 25 -7.96 -3.94 -47.97
C VAL A 25 -9.02 -3.37 -48.91
N TYR A 26 -10.12 -2.84 -48.38
CA TYR A 26 -11.14 -2.12 -49.16
C TYR A 26 -10.96 -0.61 -49.04
N GLU A 27 -10.99 0.09 -50.17
CA GLU A 27 -11.16 1.55 -50.23
C GLU A 27 -12.65 1.89 -50.31
N MET A 28 -13.11 2.84 -49.48
CA MET A 28 -14.48 3.36 -49.50
C MET A 28 -14.45 4.88 -49.66
N GLU A 29 -15.31 5.40 -50.52
CA GLU A 29 -15.52 6.84 -50.70
C GLU A 29 -16.75 7.28 -49.88
N VAL A 30 -16.59 8.30 -49.04
CA VAL A 30 -17.66 8.83 -48.19
C VAL A 30 -18.15 10.16 -48.76
N GLY A 31 -19.41 10.17 -49.23
CA GLY A 31 -20.06 11.36 -49.76
C GLY A 31 -21.38 11.69 -49.05
N TRP A 32 -21.69 12.98 -48.95
CA TRP A 32 -22.97 13.49 -48.46
C TRP A 32 -23.77 14.03 -49.64
N ARG A 33 -25.03 13.62 -49.80
CA ARG A 33 -25.95 14.24 -50.76
C ARG A 33 -27.09 14.92 -50.02
N LYS A 34 -27.36 16.18 -50.37
CA LYS A 34 -28.59 16.87 -49.97
C LYS A 34 -29.77 16.16 -50.64
N ASP A 35 -30.71 15.69 -49.85
CA ASP A 35 -32.00 15.25 -50.38
C ASP A 35 -32.85 16.50 -50.64
N ASN A 36 -33.29 16.69 -51.88
CA ASN A 36 -34.15 17.81 -52.29
C ASN A 36 -35.64 17.40 -52.31
N SER A 37 -36.01 16.30 -51.65
CA SER A 37 -37.41 15.94 -51.49
C SER A 37 -38.11 16.95 -50.57
N THR A 38 -39.00 17.74 -51.17
CA THR A 38 -39.85 18.70 -50.47
C THR A 38 -41.00 17.95 -49.82
N ASP A 39 -40.86 17.62 -48.53
CA ASP A 39 -42.04 17.52 -47.67
C ASP A 39 -41.70 17.91 -46.22
N GLY A 40 -42.35 18.96 -45.72
CA GLY A 40 -42.40 19.27 -44.29
C GLY A 40 -41.17 19.86 -43.60
N GLY A 41 -40.22 20.51 -44.31
CA GLY A 41 -39.24 21.41 -43.68
C GLY A 41 -38.14 20.76 -42.81
N ARG A 42 -37.92 19.44 -42.91
CA ARG A 42 -36.73 18.78 -42.33
C ARG A 42 -35.71 18.50 -43.42
N GLN A 43 -34.54 19.13 -43.32
CA GLN A 43 -33.39 18.78 -44.17
C GLN A 43 -32.87 17.39 -43.75
N SER A 44 -32.91 16.44 -44.67
CA SER A 44 -32.36 15.10 -44.49
C SER A 44 -31.07 14.98 -45.30
N CYS A 45 -29.98 14.59 -44.64
CA CYS A 45 -28.74 14.20 -45.32
C CYS A 45 -28.69 12.69 -45.41
N ILE A 46 -28.61 12.15 -46.64
CA ILE A 46 -28.44 10.72 -46.86
C ILE A 46 -26.94 10.43 -46.90
N LEU A 47 -26.47 9.58 -45.98
CA LEU A 47 -25.13 9.00 -46.03
C LEU A 47 -25.12 7.95 -47.15
N ILE A 48 -24.30 8.16 -48.17
CA ILE A 48 -24.14 7.20 -49.25
C ILE A 48 -22.78 6.52 -49.06
N LEU A 49 -22.80 5.22 -48.79
CA LEU A 49 -21.61 4.37 -48.81
C LEU A 49 -21.58 3.64 -50.15
N ARG A 50 -20.58 3.92 -50.99
CA ARG A 50 -20.35 3.16 -52.22
C ARG A 50 -19.12 2.28 -52.06
N PRO A 51 -19.25 0.94 -52.19
CA PRO A 51 -18.07 0.09 -52.31
C PRO A 51 -17.45 0.30 -53.70
N ILE A 52 -16.12 0.45 -53.75
CA ILE A 52 -15.37 0.25 -54.98
C ILE A 52 -15.26 -1.27 -55.15
N ALA A 53 -15.89 -1.80 -56.21
CA ALA A 53 -16.27 -3.21 -56.31
C ALA A 53 -15.09 -4.19 -56.26
N VAL A 54 -15.25 -5.28 -55.49
CA VAL A 54 -14.91 -6.65 -55.89
C VAL A 54 -15.98 -7.59 -55.33
N GLU A 55 -16.62 -8.37 -56.20
CA GLU A 55 -17.67 -9.35 -55.88
C GLU A 55 -17.16 -10.50 -55.00
N VAL A 56 -17.77 -10.72 -53.83
CA VAL A 56 -18.05 -12.07 -53.30
C VAL A 56 -19.32 -12.01 -52.43
N SER A 57 -20.29 -12.87 -52.74
CA SER A 57 -21.58 -12.99 -52.02
C SER A 57 -21.43 -13.60 -50.63
N LEU A 58 -22.24 -13.18 -49.64
CA LEU A 58 -22.91 -14.03 -48.60
C LEU A 58 -23.70 -13.17 -47.56
N PRO A 59 -24.60 -13.75 -46.72
CA PRO A 59 -26.02 -13.41 -46.71
C PRO A 59 -26.48 -12.42 -45.61
N SER A 60 -27.69 -11.92 -45.86
CA SER A 60 -28.49 -10.92 -45.14
C SER A 60 -28.73 -11.17 -43.65
N MET A 61 -28.51 -10.13 -42.82
CA MET A 61 -29.52 -9.39 -42.04
C MET A 61 -28.92 -8.76 -40.79
N ALA A 62 -28.78 -7.44 -40.79
CA ALA A 62 -28.82 -6.62 -39.58
C ALA A 62 -29.45 -5.27 -39.93
N ARG A 63 -30.70 -5.04 -39.51
CA ARG A 63 -31.34 -3.71 -39.54
C ARG A 63 -31.01 -3.01 -38.23
N LEU A 64 -30.28 -1.89 -38.30
CA LEU A 64 -30.16 -0.94 -37.19
C LEU A 64 -31.02 0.29 -37.51
N THR A 65 -32.03 0.56 -36.69
CA THR A 65 -32.83 1.80 -36.74
C THR A 65 -32.34 2.75 -35.66
N TRP A 66 -32.01 4.00 -36.03
CA TRP A 66 -31.71 5.08 -35.08
C TRP A 66 -32.44 6.36 -35.48
N PHE A 67 -32.93 7.09 -34.48
CA PHE A 67 -33.43 8.46 -34.62
C PHE A 67 -32.39 9.42 -34.05
N SER A 68 -32.05 10.47 -34.80
CA SER A 68 -31.34 11.64 -34.25
C SER A 68 -31.98 12.92 -34.77
N THR A 69 -32.26 13.86 -33.87
CA THR A 69 -32.60 15.25 -34.18
C THR A 69 -31.32 16.08 -34.26
N CYS A 70 -31.12 16.77 -35.39
CA CYS A 70 -29.98 17.66 -35.62
C CYS A 70 -30.19 19.00 -34.92
N HIS A 71 -29.23 19.46 -34.10
CA HIS A 71 -28.96 20.88 -33.86
C HIS A 71 -27.47 21.08 -33.50
N GLY A 72 -26.78 21.94 -34.27
CA GLY A 72 -25.66 22.78 -33.83
C GLY A 72 -24.25 22.18 -33.76
N ASP A 73 -23.47 22.42 -34.82
CA ASP A 73 -22.01 22.61 -34.88
C ASP A 73 -21.12 21.98 -33.79
N THR A 74 -20.65 20.76 -34.03
CA THR A 74 -19.29 20.34 -33.66
C THR A 74 -18.75 19.36 -34.72
N LYS A 75 -17.63 19.72 -35.35
CA LYS A 75 -16.88 18.81 -36.24
C LYS A 75 -16.48 17.57 -35.43
N THR A 76 -17.01 16.41 -35.79
CA THR A 76 -16.51 15.12 -35.28
C THR A 76 -15.63 14.48 -36.35
N ILE A 77 -14.35 14.33 -36.06
CA ILE A 77 -13.43 13.52 -36.88
C ILE A 77 -13.55 12.08 -36.35
N PHE A 78 -14.08 11.16 -37.17
CA PHE A 78 -14.10 9.73 -36.87
C PHE A 78 -12.91 9.05 -37.56
N GLN A 79 -12.04 8.41 -36.78
CA GLN A 79 -11.09 7.44 -37.31
C GLN A 79 -11.68 6.05 -37.10
N LEU A 80 -12.14 5.42 -38.18
CA LEU A 80 -12.64 4.05 -38.17
C LEU A 80 -11.44 3.10 -38.23
N LYS A 81 -11.24 2.27 -37.20
CA LYS A 81 -10.35 1.11 -37.28
C LYS A 81 -11.20 -0.13 -37.08
N THR A 82 -11.48 -0.85 -38.15
CA THR A 82 -12.09 -2.18 -38.12
C THR A 82 -11.03 -3.20 -37.70
N LEU A 83 -11.35 -4.02 -36.70
CA LEU A 83 -10.63 -5.27 -36.43
C LEU A 83 -11.67 -6.37 -36.26
N SER A 84 -11.76 -7.20 -37.30
CA SER A 84 -12.45 -8.49 -37.30
C SER A 84 -11.68 -9.48 -36.43
N ASN A 85 -12.41 -10.17 -35.56
CA ASN A 85 -12.07 -11.36 -34.79
C ASN A 85 -10.77 -11.40 -33.95
N SER A 86 -11.02 -11.55 -32.65
CA SER A 86 -10.11 -11.89 -31.56
C SER A 86 -9.18 -10.78 -31.03
N THR A 87 -9.59 -10.27 -29.87
CA THR A 87 -8.71 -9.81 -28.78
C THR A 87 -7.61 -8.83 -29.14
N THR A 88 -7.99 -7.57 -29.42
CA THR A 88 -7.51 -6.37 -28.71
C THR A 88 -8.08 -5.13 -29.41
N ALA A 89 -9.09 -4.51 -28.79
CA ALA A 89 -9.53 -3.16 -29.14
C ALA A 89 -9.69 -2.38 -27.84
N GLY A 90 -9.05 -1.22 -27.75
CA GLY A 90 -9.21 -0.29 -26.65
C GLY A 90 -10.70 0.02 -26.48
N LEU A 91 -11.25 -0.34 -25.33
CA LEU A 91 -12.64 -0.09 -24.99
C LEU A 91 -12.73 1.28 -24.32
N THR A 92 -12.82 2.34 -25.10
CA THR A 92 -13.55 3.55 -24.68
C THR A 92 -15.01 3.34 -25.06
N ASN A 93 -15.77 2.63 -24.23
CA ASN A 93 -17.23 2.76 -24.25
C ASN A 93 -17.60 3.83 -23.21
N HIS A 94 -17.18 5.07 -23.48
CA HIS A 94 -17.56 6.22 -22.68
C HIS A 94 -18.82 6.83 -23.30
N ASP A 95 -19.98 6.55 -22.71
CA ASP A 95 -21.16 7.35 -22.96
C ASP A 95 -21.01 8.67 -22.18
N TYR A 96 -20.34 9.67 -22.79
CA TYR A 96 -20.24 11.03 -22.25
C TYR A 96 -21.56 11.80 -22.46
N ARG A 97 -22.66 11.27 -21.93
CA ARG A 97 -23.94 11.97 -21.87
C ARG A 97 -24.33 12.21 -20.40
N GLY A 98 -23.84 13.33 -19.85
CA GLY A 98 -24.21 13.83 -18.52
C GLY A 98 -23.12 13.67 -17.45
N SER A 99 -23.39 14.19 -16.24
CA SER A 99 -22.50 14.17 -15.05
C SER A 99 -22.29 12.77 -14.44
N TYR A 100 -22.30 11.72 -15.26
CA TYR A 100 -22.43 10.33 -14.85
C TYR A 100 -21.52 9.42 -15.69
N SER A 101 -20.84 8.49 -15.04
CA SER A 101 -19.92 7.52 -15.68
C SER A 101 -20.06 6.16 -15.01
N ARG A 102 -20.45 5.12 -15.77
CA ARG A 102 -20.59 3.75 -15.27
C ARG A 102 -19.52 2.83 -15.84
N VAL A 103 -18.79 2.13 -14.97
CA VAL A 103 -17.80 1.11 -15.32
C VAL A 103 -18.39 -0.25 -14.95
N SER A 104 -18.72 -1.08 -15.94
CA SER A 104 -19.39 -2.36 -15.71
C SER A 104 -18.75 -3.51 -16.48
N ALA A 105 -18.48 -4.63 -15.78
CA ALA A 105 -18.01 -5.90 -16.38
C ALA A 105 -16.81 -5.75 -17.35
N LEU A 106 -15.95 -4.78 -17.07
CA LEU A 106 -14.87 -4.38 -17.96
C LEU A 106 -13.64 -5.27 -17.73
N ARG A 107 -13.05 -5.77 -18.82
CA ARG A 107 -11.74 -6.42 -18.81
C ARG A 107 -10.70 -5.43 -19.33
N ILE A 108 -9.94 -4.84 -18.41
CA ILE A 108 -8.85 -3.93 -18.74
C ILE A 108 -7.69 -4.73 -19.36
N PRO A 109 -7.11 -4.30 -20.50
CA PRO A 109 -5.97 -4.97 -21.10
C PRO A 109 -4.75 -5.05 -20.17
N ALA A 110 -3.85 -5.99 -20.46
CA ALA A 110 -2.62 -6.17 -19.70
C ALA A 110 -1.72 -4.92 -19.78
N GLY A 111 -1.28 -4.41 -18.63
CA GLY A 111 -0.38 -3.26 -18.59
C GLY A 111 -1.02 -1.91 -18.91
N VAL A 112 -2.35 -1.82 -18.85
CA VAL A 112 -3.11 -0.61 -19.11
C VAL A 112 -3.83 -0.17 -17.84
N THR A 113 -3.80 1.12 -17.55
CA THR A 113 -4.56 1.74 -16.46
C THR A 113 -5.98 2.02 -16.92
N LEU A 114 -6.98 1.70 -16.10
CA LEU A 114 -8.30 2.32 -16.20
C LEU A 114 -8.16 3.78 -15.74
N ASP A 115 -7.99 4.68 -16.69
CA ASP A 115 -7.72 6.09 -16.43
C ASP A 115 -9.01 6.93 -16.41
N LEU A 116 -9.35 7.40 -15.22
CA LEU A 116 -10.48 8.27 -14.92
C LEU A 116 -9.99 9.63 -14.40
N SER A 117 -8.85 10.13 -14.92
CA SER A 117 -8.26 11.38 -14.45
C SER A 117 -8.88 12.65 -15.03
N ASN A 118 -9.55 12.55 -16.18
CA ASN A 118 -10.13 13.69 -16.91
C ASN A 118 -11.65 13.81 -16.72
N LEU A 119 -12.15 13.53 -15.52
CA LEU A 119 -13.56 13.63 -15.21
C LEU A 119 -14.00 15.09 -15.08
N ARG A 120 -15.23 15.37 -15.53
CA ARG A 120 -15.85 16.66 -15.25
C ARG A 120 -16.10 16.77 -13.75
N GLU A 121 -15.96 17.98 -13.24
CA GLU A 121 -16.30 18.27 -11.85
C GLU A 121 -17.77 17.93 -11.56
N GLY A 122 -18.05 17.36 -10.39
CA GLY A 122 -19.42 16.91 -10.05
C GLY A 122 -19.79 15.53 -10.61
N THR A 123 -18.88 14.83 -11.30
CA THR A 123 -19.20 13.55 -11.92
C THR A 123 -19.43 12.45 -10.88
N THR A 124 -20.49 11.67 -11.08
CA THR A 124 -20.69 10.40 -10.39
C THR A 124 -20.04 9.26 -11.18
N VAL A 125 -19.19 8.48 -10.52
CA VAL A 125 -18.55 7.28 -11.07
C VAL A 125 -19.11 6.05 -10.37
N GLU A 126 -19.68 5.11 -11.12
CA GLU A 126 -20.27 3.89 -10.59
C GLU A 126 -19.59 2.63 -11.12
N PHE A 127 -19.05 1.81 -10.20
CA PHE A 127 -18.55 0.49 -10.51
C PHE A 127 -19.65 -0.56 -10.35
N ALA A 128 -19.83 -1.40 -11.37
CA ALA A 128 -20.80 -2.48 -11.42
C ALA A 128 -20.17 -3.79 -11.96
N GLY A 129 -20.74 -4.93 -11.58
CA GLY A 129 -20.27 -6.24 -12.03
C GLY A 129 -18.81 -6.52 -11.65
N ARG A 130 -18.16 -7.46 -12.34
CA ARG A 130 -16.75 -7.83 -12.08
C ARG A 130 -15.82 -7.11 -13.07
N VAL A 131 -15.03 -6.16 -12.57
CA VAL A 131 -13.95 -5.50 -13.34
C VAL A 131 -12.66 -6.29 -13.12
N THR A 132 -11.96 -6.62 -14.20
CA THR A 132 -10.72 -7.43 -14.18
C THR A 132 -9.60 -6.76 -14.97
N PHE A 133 -8.37 -7.18 -14.72
CA PHE A 133 -7.17 -6.58 -15.32
C PHE A 133 -6.30 -7.67 -15.97
N GLY A 134 -5.75 -7.40 -17.15
CA GLY A 134 -4.81 -8.30 -17.80
C GLY A 134 -3.48 -8.40 -17.04
N TYR A 135 -2.82 -9.55 -17.14
CA TYR A 135 -1.56 -9.80 -16.46
C TYR A 135 -0.37 -9.15 -17.18
N LYS A 136 0.40 -8.35 -16.45
CA LYS A 136 1.71 -7.81 -16.85
C LYS A 136 2.51 -7.51 -15.58
N GLU A 137 3.83 -7.66 -15.62
CA GLU A 137 4.71 -7.12 -14.59
C GLU A 137 5.00 -5.64 -14.89
N TRP A 138 4.46 -4.75 -14.05
CA TRP A 138 4.58 -3.30 -14.15
C TRP A 138 4.12 -2.65 -12.84
N ASN A 139 4.46 -1.38 -12.63
CA ASN A 139 4.18 -0.69 -11.35
C ASN A 139 2.71 -0.24 -11.19
N GLY A 140 1.91 -0.28 -12.26
CA GLY A 140 0.54 0.23 -12.24
C GLY A 140 0.49 1.77 -12.24
N PRO A 141 -0.61 2.37 -11.72
CA PRO A 141 -1.75 1.70 -11.08
C PRO A 141 -2.70 1.00 -12.05
N LEU A 142 -3.49 0.04 -11.54
CA LEU A 142 -4.57 -0.61 -12.30
C LEU A 142 -5.73 0.35 -12.58
N VAL A 143 -6.10 1.18 -11.61
CA VAL A 143 -7.13 2.22 -11.71
C VAL A 143 -6.56 3.54 -11.20
N LYS A 144 -6.79 4.60 -11.95
CA LYS A 144 -6.43 5.97 -11.56
C LYS A 144 -7.65 6.86 -11.67
N ILE A 145 -7.93 7.66 -10.65
CA ILE A 145 -9.03 8.63 -10.65
C ILE A 145 -8.59 9.97 -10.09
N SER A 146 -8.98 11.05 -10.76
CA SER A 146 -8.77 12.40 -10.25
C SER A 146 -9.88 13.36 -10.64
N GLY A 147 -10.07 14.39 -9.82
CA GLY A 147 -11.06 15.43 -10.09
C GLY A 147 -11.58 16.07 -8.81
N LYS A 148 -12.64 16.88 -8.96
CA LYS A 148 -13.26 17.62 -7.86
C LYS A 148 -14.74 17.32 -7.78
N ARG A 149 -15.30 17.39 -6.57
CA ARG A 149 -16.73 17.14 -6.31
C ARG A 149 -17.21 15.81 -6.89
N LEU A 150 -16.36 14.79 -6.88
CA LEU A 150 -16.70 13.48 -7.43
C LEU A 150 -17.51 12.67 -6.42
N ASN A 151 -18.46 11.88 -6.92
CA ASN A 151 -19.14 10.84 -6.16
C ASN A 151 -18.75 9.48 -6.75
N ILE A 152 -17.79 8.82 -6.13
CA ILE A 152 -17.23 7.55 -6.59
C ILE A 152 -17.85 6.44 -5.76
N MET A 153 -18.53 5.50 -6.41
CA MET A 153 -19.23 4.43 -5.72
C MET A 153 -19.19 3.10 -6.46
N ALA A 154 -19.45 2.02 -5.74
CA ALA A 154 -19.72 0.71 -6.31
C ALA A 154 -21.05 0.15 -5.81
N TYR A 155 -21.71 -0.65 -6.64
CA TYR A 155 -22.86 -1.46 -6.22
C TYR A 155 -22.41 -2.64 -5.36
N ASP A 156 -23.27 -3.16 -4.50
CA ASP A 156 -22.91 -4.24 -3.54
C ASP A 156 -22.43 -5.54 -4.23
N TYR A 157 -22.87 -5.78 -5.47
CA TYR A 157 -22.43 -6.91 -6.30
C TYR A 157 -21.17 -6.61 -7.14
N ALA A 158 -20.68 -5.38 -7.14
CA ALA A 158 -19.53 -4.99 -7.93
C ALA A 158 -18.23 -5.45 -7.28
N ARG A 159 -17.29 -5.94 -8.09
CA ARG A 159 -15.98 -6.39 -7.64
C ARG A 159 -14.91 -5.80 -8.56
N LEU A 160 -13.99 -5.04 -7.98
CA LEU A 160 -12.73 -4.73 -8.64
C LEU A 160 -11.78 -5.87 -8.30
N ASP A 161 -11.62 -6.83 -9.21
CA ASP A 161 -10.84 -8.04 -8.98
C ASP A 161 -9.48 -7.95 -9.70
N GLY A 162 -8.42 -7.80 -8.91
CA GLY A 162 -7.05 -7.72 -9.41
C GLY A 162 -6.51 -9.08 -9.86
N GLU A 163 -7.14 -10.18 -9.47
CA GLU A 163 -6.65 -11.56 -9.66
C GLU A 163 -5.15 -11.68 -9.29
N GLY A 164 -4.81 -11.15 -8.11
CA GLY A 164 -3.46 -10.96 -7.61
C GLY A 164 -2.61 -12.23 -7.49
N HIS A 165 -3.24 -13.42 -7.45
CA HIS A 165 -2.56 -14.72 -7.44
C HIS A 165 -1.56 -14.89 -8.59
N ARG A 166 -1.74 -14.14 -9.69
CA ARG A 166 -0.80 -14.12 -10.83
C ARG A 166 0.54 -13.44 -10.48
N TRP A 167 0.58 -12.57 -9.46
CA TRP A 167 1.76 -11.83 -8.99
C TRP A 167 2.30 -12.27 -7.61
N TRP A 168 1.56 -13.04 -6.82
CA TRP A 168 1.97 -13.46 -5.48
C TRP A 168 3.02 -14.60 -5.45
N LYS A 169 3.75 -14.82 -6.55
CA LYS A 169 4.81 -15.84 -6.61
C LYS A 169 6.12 -15.30 -6.00
N GLY A 170 6.89 -16.18 -5.36
CA GLY A 170 8.29 -15.88 -5.00
C GLY A 170 8.55 -15.23 -3.64
N GLY A 171 7.55 -15.06 -2.78
CA GLY A 171 7.78 -14.63 -1.40
C GLY A 171 8.14 -13.14 -1.23
N ARG A 172 8.61 -12.75 -0.04
CA ARG A 172 8.97 -11.36 0.33
C ARG A 172 10.12 -10.79 -0.51
N LEU A 173 11.07 -11.64 -0.89
CA LEU A 173 12.32 -11.25 -1.56
C LEU A 173 12.20 -11.31 -3.10
N THR A 174 10.97 -11.50 -3.61
CA THR A 174 10.72 -11.55 -5.03
C THR A 174 11.08 -10.23 -5.72
N LYS A 175 11.65 -10.32 -6.93
CA LYS A 175 11.87 -9.16 -7.81
C LYS A 175 10.70 -8.88 -8.74
N LEU A 176 9.62 -9.68 -8.64
CA LEU A 176 8.42 -9.49 -9.45
C LEU A 176 7.86 -8.09 -9.24
N VAL A 177 7.67 -7.37 -10.34
CA VAL A 177 7.08 -6.05 -10.32
C VAL A 177 5.55 -6.21 -10.31
N LYS A 178 4.91 -5.65 -9.27
CA LYS A 178 3.48 -5.81 -9.04
C LYS A 178 2.78 -4.45 -9.17
N PRO A 179 1.66 -4.36 -9.89
CA PRO A 179 0.96 -3.10 -10.01
C PRO A 179 0.23 -2.78 -8.70
N ARG A 180 0.29 -1.50 -8.28
CA ARG A 180 -0.66 -0.97 -7.31
C ARG A 180 -2.06 -1.02 -7.89
N PHE A 181 -3.08 -1.12 -7.04
CA PHE A 181 -4.44 -1.27 -7.53
C PHE A 181 -5.07 0.08 -7.86
N PHE A 182 -5.45 0.88 -6.87
CA PHE A 182 -6.33 2.04 -7.05
C PHE A 182 -5.68 3.30 -6.49
N GLU A 183 -5.45 4.29 -7.35
CA GLU A 183 -4.90 5.59 -6.97
C GLU A 183 -5.95 6.70 -7.16
N ALA A 184 -6.21 7.45 -6.08
CA ALA A 184 -7.12 8.59 -6.06
C ALA A 184 -6.36 9.89 -5.73
N THR A 185 -6.68 10.94 -6.47
CA THR A 185 -6.29 12.33 -6.16
C THR A 185 -7.51 13.21 -6.39
N VAL A 186 -8.27 13.45 -5.31
CA VAL A 186 -9.59 14.08 -5.39
C VAL A 186 -9.78 15.15 -4.33
N ASP A 187 -10.57 16.18 -4.68
CA ASP A 187 -10.97 17.24 -3.75
C ASP A 187 -12.49 17.27 -3.59
N ASP A 188 -12.96 17.59 -2.38
CA ASP A 188 -14.38 17.82 -2.07
C ASP A 188 -15.27 16.63 -2.50
N SER A 189 -14.77 15.41 -2.36
CA SER A 189 -15.32 14.21 -3.01
C SER A 189 -15.77 13.15 -2.01
N THR A 190 -16.50 12.16 -2.50
CA THR A 190 -16.90 10.98 -1.73
C THR A 190 -16.49 9.70 -2.46
N ILE A 191 -15.97 8.73 -1.73
CA ILE A 191 -15.57 7.41 -2.23
C ILE A 191 -16.23 6.36 -1.35
N ARG A 192 -17.16 5.56 -1.89
CA ARG A 192 -17.95 4.64 -1.08
C ARG A 192 -18.17 3.26 -1.68
N ASN A 193 -18.34 2.27 -0.81
CA ASN A 193 -18.76 0.91 -1.15
C ASN A 193 -17.80 0.14 -2.08
N LEU A 194 -16.58 0.64 -2.32
CA LEU A 194 -15.63 -0.04 -3.20
C LEU A 194 -15.22 -1.38 -2.60
N TYR A 195 -15.32 -2.44 -3.40
CA TYR A 195 -14.90 -3.79 -3.03
C TYR A 195 -13.72 -4.20 -3.92
N PHE A 196 -12.56 -4.34 -3.31
CA PHE A 196 -11.34 -4.84 -3.94
C PHE A 196 -11.16 -6.31 -3.61
N LYS A 197 -11.06 -7.15 -4.64
CA LYS A 197 -10.74 -8.56 -4.52
C LYS A 197 -9.33 -8.81 -5.04
N ASN A 198 -8.54 -9.55 -4.28
CA ASN A 198 -7.23 -10.07 -4.68
C ASN A 198 -6.30 -8.98 -5.29
N PRO A 199 -6.02 -7.88 -4.58
CA PRO A 199 -5.05 -6.88 -5.04
C PRO A 199 -3.65 -7.48 -5.26
N PRO A 200 -2.94 -7.16 -6.36
CA PRO A 200 -1.59 -7.68 -6.59
C PRO A 200 -0.55 -7.17 -5.58
N ALA A 201 -0.71 -5.91 -5.14
CA ALA A 201 0.12 -5.20 -4.17
C ALA A 201 -0.75 -4.17 -3.40
N TRP A 202 -0.22 -2.98 -3.10
CA TRP A 202 -0.93 -1.91 -2.39
C TRP A 202 -2.28 -1.63 -3.04
N CYS A 203 -3.34 -1.72 -2.25
CA CYS A 203 -4.71 -1.72 -2.73
C CYS A 203 -5.22 -0.30 -3.01
N PHE A 204 -5.53 0.49 -1.98
CA PHE A 204 -6.12 1.81 -2.17
C PHE A 204 -5.18 2.89 -1.66
N VAL A 205 -4.87 3.87 -2.51
CA VAL A 205 -4.01 5.01 -2.18
C VAL A 205 -4.76 6.30 -2.47
N CYS A 206 -4.99 7.12 -1.44
CA CYS A 206 -5.41 8.52 -1.60
C CYS A 206 -4.20 9.40 -1.34
N ASN A 207 -3.68 10.03 -2.40
CA ASN A 207 -2.59 10.99 -2.27
C ASN A 207 -3.03 12.37 -2.76
N TRP A 208 -2.62 13.41 -2.01
CA TRP A 208 -2.99 14.80 -2.28
C TRP A 208 -4.50 15.03 -2.33
N CYS A 209 -5.26 14.25 -1.56
CA CYS A 209 -6.70 14.37 -1.44
C CYS A 209 -7.08 15.40 -0.38
N HIS A 210 -8.13 16.18 -0.63
CA HIS A 210 -8.64 17.17 0.32
C HIS A 210 -10.15 17.02 0.52
N ASN A 211 -10.63 17.28 1.74
CA ASN A 211 -12.07 17.35 2.06
C ASN A 211 -12.86 16.15 1.52
N THR A 212 -12.37 14.94 1.78
CA THR A 212 -12.90 13.72 1.14
C THR A 212 -13.29 12.67 2.17
N GLU A 213 -14.50 12.13 2.01
CA GLU A 213 -14.97 10.96 2.77
C GLU A 213 -14.69 9.68 1.99
N ILE A 214 -14.10 8.70 2.67
CA ILE A 214 -13.93 7.32 2.21
C ILE A 214 -14.74 6.43 3.14
N SER A 215 -15.76 5.72 2.65
CA SER A 215 -16.62 4.93 3.54
C SER A 215 -17.02 3.56 2.97
N ARG A 216 -17.19 2.58 3.86
CA ARG A 216 -17.64 1.21 3.51
C ARG A 216 -16.75 0.54 2.46
N MET A 217 -15.43 0.76 2.56
CA MET A 217 -14.47 0.10 1.67
C MET A 217 -14.20 -1.32 2.17
N THR A 218 -14.10 -2.27 1.24
CA THR A 218 -13.70 -3.64 1.52
C THR A 218 -12.46 -4.02 0.71
N VAL A 219 -11.41 -4.46 1.40
CA VAL A 219 -10.25 -5.11 0.78
C VAL A 219 -10.26 -6.57 1.19
N ASP A 220 -10.41 -7.47 0.23
CA ASP A 220 -10.42 -8.92 0.44
C ASP A 220 -9.27 -9.59 -0.31
N THR A 221 -8.23 -9.94 0.44
CA THR A 221 -7.07 -10.72 -0.05
C THR A 221 -6.99 -12.10 0.63
N LYS A 222 -8.13 -12.68 1.05
CA LYS A 222 -8.18 -13.97 1.78
C LYS A 222 -7.58 -15.14 1.02
N ASP A 223 -7.61 -15.11 -0.31
CA ASP A 223 -7.09 -16.18 -1.17
C ASP A 223 -5.57 -16.38 -1.00
N ALA A 224 -4.86 -15.34 -0.52
CA ALA A 224 -3.44 -15.41 -0.19
C ALA A 224 -3.15 -15.96 1.23
N GLY A 225 -4.17 -16.18 2.07
CA GLY A 225 -4.00 -16.38 3.51
C GLY A 225 -3.61 -15.10 4.24
N ASP A 226 -3.39 -15.15 5.56
CA ASP A 226 -2.93 -13.98 6.32
C ASP A 226 -1.43 -13.70 6.15
N GLY A 227 -0.91 -12.63 6.78
CA GLY A 227 0.49 -12.21 6.67
C GLY A 227 1.53 -13.26 7.06
N ARG A 228 1.13 -14.32 7.77
CA ARG A 228 2.00 -15.45 8.15
C ARG A 228 2.01 -16.56 7.10
N ALA A 229 1.05 -16.58 6.18
CA ALA A 229 0.97 -17.58 5.11
C ALA A 229 2.10 -17.45 4.08
N GLY A 230 2.75 -16.28 4.02
CA GLY A 230 3.93 -16.06 3.18
C GLY A 230 3.67 -16.15 1.67
N ARG A 231 2.43 -15.91 1.22
CA ARG A 231 2.05 -15.96 -0.19
C ARG A 231 2.07 -14.56 -0.83
N ALA A 232 1.32 -13.62 -0.26
CA ALA A 232 1.29 -12.24 -0.73
C ALA A 232 2.02 -11.31 0.24
N TYR A 233 2.58 -10.23 -0.30
CA TYR A 233 3.42 -9.25 0.40
C TYR A 233 3.16 -7.88 -0.18
N ASN A 234 3.24 -6.83 0.65
CA ASN A 234 2.97 -5.45 0.27
C ASN A 234 1.57 -5.24 -0.30
N THR A 235 0.59 -5.94 0.28
CA THR A 235 -0.84 -5.83 -0.04
C THR A 235 -1.52 -4.84 0.89
N ASP A 236 -0.86 -3.74 1.19
CA ASP A 236 -1.35 -2.69 2.08
C ASP A 236 -2.79 -2.28 1.70
N GLY A 237 -3.65 -2.09 2.69
CA GLY A 237 -5.09 -1.86 2.49
C GLY A 237 -5.37 -0.44 2.04
N ILE A 238 -5.54 0.46 3.02
CA ILE A 238 -5.86 1.87 2.82
C ILE A 238 -4.63 2.72 3.15
N GLY A 239 -4.03 3.34 2.14
CA GLY A 239 -2.92 4.27 2.27
C GLY A 239 -3.37 5.72 2.08
N LEU A 240 -2.95 6.61 2.97
CA LEU A 240 -3.11 8.06 2.84
C LEU A 240 -1.75 8.76 2.80
N GLY A 241 -1.59 9.73 1.90
CA GLY A 241 -0.36 10.51 1.80
C GLY A 241 -0.60 11.95 1.36
N TYR A 242 0.01 12.90 2.08
CA TYR A 242 -0.12 14.33 1.82
C TYR A 242 -1.58 14.80 1.72
N VAL A 243 -2.46 14.24 2.54
CA VAL A 243 -3.89 14.54 2.51
C VAL A 243 -4.27 15.61 3.53
N LYS A 244 -5.44 16.24 3.35
CA LYS A 244 -6.03 17.13 4.36
C LYS A 244 -7.52 16.90 4.54
N ASN A 245 -8.00 16.89 5.77
CA ASN A 245 -9.43 16.79 6.07
C ASN A 245 -10.05 15.53 5.42
N ILE A 246 -9.52 14.36 5.78
CA ILE A 246 -9.97 13.06 5.27
C ILE A 246 -10.65 12.28 6.38
N THR A 247 -11.77 11.66 6.04
CA THR A 247 -12.50 10.78 6.94
C THR A 247 -12.63 9.39 6.32
N VAL A 248 -12.17 8.35 7.04
CA VAL A 248 -12.29 6.94 6.67
C VAL A 248 -13.27 6.26 7.62
N LEU A 249 -14.37 5.71 7.11
CA LEU A 249 -15.47 5.17 7.93
C LEU A 249 -15.83 3.73 7.57
N ASN A 250 -16.18 2.93 8.58
CA ASN A 250 -16.91 1.67 8.42
C ASN A 250 -16.28 0.72 7.40
N SER A 251 -14.96 0.59 7.39
CA SER A 251 -14.22 -0.16 6.37
C SER A 251 -13.67 -1.47 6.92
N TYR A 252 -13.47 -2.44 6.05
CA TYR A 252 -12.90 -3.75 6.37
C TYR A 252 -11.73 -4.06 5.45
N VAL A 253 -10.63 -4.52 6.04
CA VAL A 253 -9.43 -4.91 5.31
C VAL A 253 -8.96 -6.27 5.81
N PHE A 254 -8.95 -7.25 4.91
CA PHE A 254 -8.20 -8.49 5.07
C PHE A 254 -7.01 -8.48 4.11
N ASN A 255 -5.80 -8.50 4.66
CA ASN A 255 -4.57 -8.44 3.85
C ASN A 255 -3.37 -9.10 4.55
N GLN A 256 -2.18 -8.89 3.97
CA GLN A 256 -0.90 -9.46 4.43
C GLN A 256 0.12 -8.39 4.83
N ASP A 257 -0.26 -7.12 4.85
CA ASP A 257 0.59 -5.98 5.21
C ASP A 257 -0.22 -4.92 5.99
N ASP A 258 0.21 -3.66 6.06
CA ASP A 258 -0.50 -2.62 6.80
C ASP A 258 -1.98 -2.53 6.36
N CYS A 259 -2.90 -2.66 7.30
CA CYS A 259 -4.34 -2.55 7.01
C CYS A 259 -4.71 -1.10 6.64
N PHE A 260 -4.19 -0.18 7.43
CA PHE A 260 -4.23 1.25 7.20
C PHE A 260 -2.84 1.81 7.43
N VAL A 261 -2.44 2.77 6.61
CA VAL A 261 -1.15 3.44 6.75
C VAL A 261 -1.23 4.89 6.30
N THR A 262 -0.62 5.79 7.06
CA THR A 262 -0.43 7.18 6.63
C THR A 262 0.98 7.68 6.93
N GLY A 263 1.69 8.11 5.89
CA GLY A 263 3.03 8.68 5.99
C GLY A 263 3.04 10.21 6.04
N GLY A 264 1.89 10.85 5.83
CA GLY A 264 1.77 12.29 5.82
C GLY A 264 0.33 12.76 5.60
N GLY A 265 -0.05 13.82 6.31
CA GLY A 265 -1.34 14.48 6.16
C GLY A 265 -1.79 15.19 7.44
N GLU A 266 -2.89 15.93 7.31
CA GLU A 266 -3.44 16.78 8.35
C GLU A 266 -4.95 16.55 8.47
N ASP A 267 -5.50 16.61 9.68
CA ASP A 267 -6.95 16.48 9.93
C ASP A 267 -7.51 15.16 9.37
N ILE A 268 -7.06 14.04 9.94
CA ILE A 268 -7.48 12.70 9.50
C ILE A 268 -8.30 12.05 10.60
N LEU A 269 -9.49 11.58 10.25
CA LEU A 269 -10.33 10.73 11.10
C LEU A 269 -10.45 9.34 10.49
N VAL A 270 -10.11 8.30 11.26
CA VAL A 270 -10.41 6.90 10.93
C VAL A 270 -11.34 6.38 12.02
N ASP A 271 -12.54 5.93 11.65
CA ASP A 271 -13.56 5.48 12.59
C ASP A 271 -14.18 4.16 12.11
N ASN A 272 -14.32 3.20 13.02
CA ASN A 272 -14.89 1.88 12.74
C ASN A 272 -14.18 1.15 11.59
N LEU A 273 -12.85 1.04 11.67
CA LEU A 273 -12.04 0.21 10.77
C LEU A 273 -11.82 -1.18 11.39
N THR A 274 -12.08 -2.23 10.63
CA THR A 274 -11.72 -3.60 11.00
C THR A 274 -10.57 -4.10 10.13
N CYS A 275 -9.47 -4.43 10.78
CA CYS A 275 -8.26 -4.95 10.18
C CYS A 275 -8.09 -6.43 10.53
N GLU A 276 -7.79 -7.27 9.54
CA GLU A 276 -7.61 -8.69 9.74
C GLU A 276 -6.45 -9.27 8.94
N GLY A 277 -5.62 -10.10 9.57
CA GLY A 277 -4.59 -10.90 8.91
C GLY A 277 -3.25 -10.19 8.63
N GLY A 278 -3.23 -8.87 8.51
CA GLY A 278 -2.06 -8.10 8.08
C GLY A 278 -1.12 -7.62 9.20
N ASN A 279 -0.57 -6.42 9.02
CA ASN A 279 0.34 -5.71 9.95
C ASN A 279 -0.35 -4.63 10.79
N GLY A 280 -1.69 -4.64 10.83
CA GLY A 280 -2.47 -3.76 11.69
C GLY A 280 -2.51 -2.32 11.20
N ILE A 281 -2.69 -1.38 12.13
CA ILE A 281 -2.89 0.04 11.83
C ILE A 281 -1.56 0.77 12.02
N GLY A 282 -1.04 1.34 10.92
CA GLY A 282 0.23 2.04 10.85
C GLY A 282 0.10 3.56 10.77
N VAL A 283 1.01 4.27 11.45
CA VAL A 283 1.33 5.69 11.23
C VAL A 283 2.81 5.74 10.86
N GLY A 284 3.09 6.10 9.62
CA GLY A 284 4.41 6.07 9.00
C GLY A 284 4.49 5.17 7.76
N SER A 285 5.67 4.76 7.30
CA SER A 285 6.96 5.26 7.80
C SER A 285 7.08 6.75 7.52
N LEU A 286 7.27 7.53 8.58
CA LEU A 286 7.55 8.95 8.45
C LEU A 286 8.91 9.13 7.75
N GLY A 287 8.96 10.04 6.78
CA GLY A 287 10.15 10.35 6.02
C GLY A 287 9.85 11.42 4.97
N ARG A 288 10.89 11.84 4.24
CA ARG A 288 10.76 12.73 3.07
C ARG A 288 10.11 14.09 3.35
N GLY A 289 10.21 14.59 4.58
CA GLY A 289 9.71 15.92 4.95
C GLY A 289 8.19 16.00 5.12
N ALA A 290 7.48 14.87 5.21
CA ALA A 290 6.05 14.84 5.46
C ALA A 290 5.75 14.89 6.96
N ASP A 291 4.65 15.54 7.33
CA ASP A 291 4.14 15.59 8.70
C ASP A 291 2.82 14.83 8.81
N VAL A 292 2.57 14.20 9.95
CA VAL A 292 1.25 13.67 10.33
C VAL A 292 0.74 14.47 11.52
N VAL A 293 -0.32 15.24 11.31
CA VAL A 293 -0.83 16.21 12.29
C VAL A 293 -2.34 16.05 12.48
N ARG A 294 -2.80 15.96 13.73
CA ARG A 294 -4.24 15.82 14.07
C ARG A 294 -4.87 14.59 13.40
N LEU A 295 -4.29 13.44 13.70
CA LEU A 295 -4.81 12.12 13.29
C LEU A 295 -5.55 11.50 14.47
N THR A 296 -6.81 11.12 14.26
CA THR A 296 -7.58 10.31 15.22
C THR A 296 -8.00 9.01 14.59
N ILE A 297 -7.64 7.89 15.23
CA ILE A 297 -8.09 6.55 14.86
C ILE A 297 -8.89 6.01 16.04
N ARG A 298 -10.16 5.65 15.81
CA ARG A 298 -11.04 5.22 16.89
C ARG A 298 -12.04 4.13 16.55
N ASN A 299 -12.60 3.52 17.59
CA ASN A 299 -13.65 2.48 17.51
C ASN A 299 -13.29 1.33 16.57
N SER A 300 -12.02 0.97 16.51
CA SER A 300 -11.47 0.09 15.48
C SER A 300 -10.96 -1.22 16.08
N ARG A 301 -10.82 -2.25 15.24
CA ARG A 301 -10.44 -3.60 15.66
C ARG A 301 -9.31 -4.12 14.79
N VAL A 302 -8.34 -4.78 15.41
CA VAL A 302 -7.25 -5.48 14.71
C VAL A 302 -7.26 -6.93 15.15
N ILE A 303 -7.43 -7.85 14.20
CA ILE A 303 -7.75 -9.26 14.46
C ILE A 303 -6.77 -10.16 13.72
N ASN A 304 -6.21 -11.16 14.41
CA ASN A 304 -5.36 -12.19 13.79
C ASN A 304 -4.21 -11.60 12.94
N SER A 305 -3.65 -10.47 13.38
CA SER A 305 -2.61 -9.73 12.66
C SER A 305 -1.23 -9.95 13.30
N LEU A 306 -0.16 -9.76 12.52
CA LEU A 306 1.20 -9.74 13.06
C LEU A 306 1.38 -8.61 14.08
N THR A 307 0.92 -7.42 13.73
CA THR A 307 1.01 -6.24 14.58
C THR A 307 -0.39 -5.64 14.81
N GLY A 308 -0.61 -5.07 16.00
CA GLY A 308 -1.82 -4.34 16.34
C GLY A 308 -1.76 -2.88 15.87
N LEU A 309 -1.07 -2.04 16.65
CA LEU A 309 -0.82 -0.63 16.34
C LEU A 309 0.67 -0.40 16.10
N ASN A 310 1.00 0.38 15.08
CA ASN A 310 2.38 0.66 14.69
C ASN A 310 2.60 2.16 14.43
N ILE A 311 3.59 2.75 15.06
CA ILE A 311 4.12 4.07 14.69
C ILE A 311 5.58 3.88 14.29
N LYS A 312 5.92 4.18 13.04
CA LYS A 312 7.24 3.91 12.47
C LYS A 312 7.82 5.12 11.76
N THR A 313 9.12 5.36 11.91
CA THR A 313 9.84 6.37 11.12
C THR A 313 11.09 5.77 10.50
N GLU A 314 11.44 6.24 9.30
CA GLU A 314 12.72 5.92 8.68
C GLU A 314 13.88 6.49 9.52
N LEU A 315 15.08 5.93 9.35
CA LEU A 315 16.30 6.55 9.89
C LEU A 315 16.53 7.93 9.24
N ASN A 316 16.89 8.90 10.08
CA ASN A 316 17.07 10.30 9.71
C ASN A 316 15.83 10.94 9.08
N ALA A 317 14.64 10.42 9.42
CA ALA A 317 13.38 10.98 8.95
C ALA A 317 13.28 12.47 9.29
N VAL A 318 12.93 13.26 8.28
CA VAL A 318 12.55 14.66 8.43
C VAL A 318 11.03 14.73 8.40
N GLY A 319 10.46 15.44 9.37
CA GLY A 319 9.02 15.55 9.58
C GLY A 319 8.66 15.34 11.06
N LEU A 320 7.36 15.31 11.35
CA LEU A 320 6.86 15.05 12.70
C LEU A 320 5.54 14.30 12.74
N HIS A 321 5.32 13.64 13.87
CA HIS A 321 4.01 13.18 14.31
C HIS A 321 3.54 14.08 15.45
N ARG A 322 2.35 14.64 15.31
CA ARG A 322 1.78 15.54 16.33
C ARG A 322 0.27 15.40 16.43
N ASP A 323 -0.24 15.41 17.66
CA ASP A 323 -1.68 15.27 17.92
C ASP A 323 -2.25 13.99 17.29
N VAL A 324 -1.55 12.86 17.50
CA VAL A 324 -1.97 11.54 17.04
C VAL A 324 -2.72 10.84 18.18
N THR A 325 -3.93 10.35 17.92
CA THR A 325 -4.78 9.69 18.92
C THR A 325 -5.25 8.33 18.43
N PHE A 326 -5.05 7.30 19.26
CA PHE A 326 -5.72 6.00 19.17
C PHE A 326 -6.70 5.90 20.33
N ASP A 327 -7.99 5.68 20.05
CA ASP A 327 -9.04 5.61 21.08
C ASP A 327 -10.03 4.47 20.85
N ASN A 328 -10.35 3.70 21.89
CA ASN A 328 -11.28 2.58 21.81
C ASN A 328 -10.88 1.57 20.71
N ILE A 329 -9.69 0.98 20.89
CA ILE A 329 -9.14 -0.02 19.95
C ILE A 329 -9.18 -1.41 20.60
N GLU A 330 -9.73 -2.38 19.87
CA GLU A 330 -9.67 -3.80 20.24
C GLU A 330 -8.57 -4.51 19.45
N LEU A 331 -7.65 -5.16 20.15
CA LEU A 331 -6.65 -6.06 19.58
C LEU A 331 -7.06 -7.50 19.91
N LYS A 332 -7.16 -8.37 18.91
CA LYS A 332 -7.54 -9.76 19.10
C LYS A 332 -6.56 -10.67 18.39
N ASP A 333 -6.02 -11.63 19.13
CA ASP A 333 -5.15 -12.68 18.60
C ASP A 333 -3.94 -12.13 17.80
N ILE A 334 -3.22 -11.17 18.38
CA ILE A 334 -2.04 -10.55 17.74
C ILE A 334 -0.78 -11.42 17.92
N HIS A 335 0.06 -11.52 16.87
CA HIS A 335 1.13 -12.52 16.80
C HIS A 335 2.55 -12.01 17.10
N GLN A 336 2.84 -10.72 16.93
CA GLN A 336 4.20 -10.17 17.10
C GLN A 336 4.24 -8.99 18.06
N TYR A 337 3.55 -7.89 17.74
CA TYR A 337 3.54 -6.69 18.59
C TYR A 337 2.13 -6.16 18.77
N GLY A 338 1.67 -6.04 20.02
CA GLY A 338 0.39 -5.41 20.31
C GLY A 338 0.42 -3.94 19.93
N ILE A 339 1.37 -3.20 20.51
CA ILE A 339 1.69 -1.82 20.15
C ILE A 339 3.19 -1.72 19.91
N THR A 340 3.60 -1.20 18.75
CA THR A 340 5.00 -0.93 18.42
C THR A 340 5.20 0.54 18.04
N ILE A 341 6.26 1.15 18.56
CA ILE A 341 6.63 2.54 18.25
C ILE A 341 8.14 2.63 18.08
N HIS A 342 8.63 2.96 16.89
CA HIS A 342 10.07 2.95 16.62
C HIS A 342 10.55 3.97 15.59
N GLY A 343 11.81 4.40 15.75
CA GLY A 343 12.44 5.47 14.96
C GLY A 343 13.58 5.02 14.04
N ASN A 344 13.62 3.74 13.72
CA ASN A 344 14.70 3.07 12.99
C ASN A 344 14.15 2.04 11.99
N GLU A 345 13.05 2.35 11.31
CA GLU A 345 12.43 1.41 10.37
C GLU A 345 13.44 0.96 9.30
N GLY A 346 13.44 -0.35 9.04
CA GLY A 346 14.34 -0.99 8.09
C GLY A 346 13.57 -1.84 7.06
N PRO A 347 14.26 -2.42 6.07
CA PRO A 347 13.61 -3.18 4.99
C PRO A 347 12.82 -4.40 5.48
N THR A 348 13.28 -5.01 6.57
CA THR A 348 12.72 -6.25 7.12
C THR A 348 12.33 -6.15 8.58
N TYR A 349 13.11 -5.42 9.36
CA TYR A 349 12.93 -5.15 10.78
C TYR A 349 13.66 -3.84 11.13
N PRO A 350 13.34 -3.22 12.28
CA PRO A 350 14.03 -2.01 12.71
C PRO A 350 15.54 -2.25 12.89
N ASN A 351 16.37 -1.39 12.29
CA ASN A 351 17.82 -1.61 12.18
C ASN A 351 18.61 -0.39 12.65
N GLY A 352 19.65 -0.62 13.46
CA GLY A 352 20.48 0.44 14.03
C GLY A 352 19.79 1.21 15.18
N GLU A 353 20.48 2.21 15.74
CA GLU A 353 19.88 3.07 16.76
C GLU A 353 18.92 4.09 16.12
N PRO A 354 17.76 4.36 16.75
CA PRO A 354 16.81 5.37 16.26
C PRO A 354 17.41 6.77 16.16
N SER A 355 17.14 7.42 15.04
CA SER A 355 17.41 8.85 14.86
C SER A 355 16.39 9.70 15.60
N TYR A 356 16.77 10.93 15.93
CA TYR A 356 15.83 11.91 16.46
C TYR A 356 14.77 12.28 15.42
N PHE A 357 13.50 12.17 15.81
CA PHE A 357 12.34 12.78 15.17
C PHE A 357 11.37 13.32 16.23
N ILE A 358 10.37 14.10 15.83
CA ILE A 358 9.37 14.64 16.75
C ILE A 358 8.15 13.72 16.78
N LEU A 359 7.85 13.17 17.96
CA LEU A 359 6.59 12.49 18.27
C LEU A 359 5.96 13.16 19.49
N ASP A 360 5.14 14.18 19.23
CA ASP A 360 4.60 15.10 20.22
C ASP A 360 3.08 14.89 20.38
N ARG A 361 2.59 14.87 21.62
CA ARG A 361 1.15 14.72 21.92
C ARG A 361 0.53 13.47 21.30
N LEU A 362 1.18 12.31 21.48
CA LEU A 362 0.58 11.01 21.22
C LEU A 362 -0.39 10.65 22.35
N THR A 363 -1.63 10.33 22.00
CA THR A 363 -2.64 9.81 22.93
C THR A 363 -2.98 8.37 22.59
N MET A 364 -2.78 7.47 23.56
CA MET A 364 -3.20 6.07 23.51
C MET A 364 -4.25 5.86 24.61
N ARG A 365 -5.51 5.63 24.23
CA ARG A 365 -6.63 5.57 25.18
C ARG A 365 -7.58 4.40 24.90
N ASN A 366 -8.07 3.75 25.95
CA ASN A 366 -9.09 2.69 25.84
C ASN A 366 -8.68 1.56 24.87
N ILE A 367 -7.42 1.12 24.93
CA ILE A 367 -6.90 0.05 24.06
C ILE A 367 -6.92 -1.25 24.85
N ARG A 368 -7.59 -2.27 24.35
CA ARG A 368 -7.72 -3.57 25.03
C ARG A 368 -7.43 -4.72 24.08
N GLY A 369 -6.89 -5.82 24.60
CA GLY A 369 -6.73 -6.99 23.75
C GLY A 369 -5.79 -8.08 24.24
N ASN A 370 -5.59 -9.07 23.38
CA ASN A 370 -4.72 -10.21 23.64
C ASN A 370 -3.73 -10.48 22.50
N MET A 371 -2.57 -10.98 22.91
CA MET A 371 -1.55 -11.58 22.07
C MET A 371 -1.67 -13.12 22.14
N VAL A 372 -1.32 -13.80 21.05
CA VAL A 372 -1.23 -15.27 20.99
C VAL A 372 0.12 -15.77 20.47
N GLY A 373 0.96 -14.86 19.95
CA GLY A 373 2.30 -15.21 19.49
C GLY A 373 3.23 -15.65 20.61
N THR A 374 3.96 -16.75 20.39
CA THR A 374 4.81 -17.39 21.40
C THR A 374 5.94 -16.50 21.94
N GLY A 375 6.40 -15.52 21.15
CA GLY A 375 7.39 -14.52 21.53
C GLY A 375 6.87 -13.07 21.47
N GLY A 376 5.56 -12.88 21.30
CA GLY A 376 4.98 -11.57 21.07
C GLY A 376 5.18 -10.61 22.24
N ALA A 377 5.28 -9.32 21.94
CA ALA A 377 5.35 -8.26 22.95
C ALA A 377 4.01 -7.52 23.04
N ASN A 378 3.55 -7.24 24.27
CA ASN A 378 2.35 -6.42 24.46
C ASN A 378 2.62 -4.98 23.95
N VAL A 379 3.77 -4.43 24.33
CA VAL A 379 4.24 -3.11 23.94
C VAL A 379 5.74 -3.17 23.65
N TRP A 380 6.16 -2.60 22.53
CA TRP A 380 7.55 -2.56 22.08
C TRP A 380 7.90 -1.15 21.57
N ILE A 381 8.77 -0.43 22.28
CA ILE A 381 9.13 0.95 21.97
C ILE A 381 10.64 1.07 21.84
N TRP A 382 11.12 1.60 20.71
CA TRP A 382 12.53 1.89 20.45
C TRP A 382 12.72 3.22 19.73
N LEU A 383 12.99 4.27 20.52
CA LEU A 383 13.08 5.65 20.09
C LEU A 383 14.39 6.31 20.52
N HIS A 384 14.72 7.41 19.84
CA HIS A 384 15.74 8.32 20.31
C HIS A 384 15.25 9.00 21.61
N PRO A 385 16.11 9.25 22.62
CA PRO A 385 15.67 9.72 23.93
C PRO A 385 14.82 10.99 23.93
N ASN A 386 15.07 11.89 22.97
CA ASN A 386 14.38 13.17 22.88
C ASN A 386 13.12 13.17 22.00
N SER A 387 12.75 12.03 21.41
CA SER A 387 11.68 11.97 20.41
C SER A 387 10.27 11.99 21.00
N ALA A 388 10.06 11.36 22.16
CA ALA A 388 8.76 11.27 22.80
C ALA A 388 8.49 12.52 23.66
N LYS A 389 7.45 13.30 23.30
CA LYS A 389 7.03 14.51 24.03
C LYS A 389 5.53 14.51 24.32
N ASN A 390 5.13 14.80 25.55
CA ASN A 390 3.74 15.03 25.95
C ASN A 390 2.78 13.86 25.65
N TRP A 391 3.19 12.62 25.87
CA TRP A 391 2.32 11.47 25.61
C TRP A 391 1.30 11.27 26.73
N ARG A 392 0.12 10.78 26.34
CA ARG A 392 -0.96 10.40 27.24
C ARG A 392 -1.29 8.92 27.02
N TRP A 393 -1.30 8.15 28.09
CA TRP A 393 -1.50 6.71 28.04
C TRP A 393 -2.53 6.28 29.10
N GLU A 394 -3.74 5.91 28.68
CA GLU A 394 -4.89 5.76 29.57
C GLU A 394 -5.70 4.52 29.25
N ASN A 395 -5.99 3.69 30.25
CA ASN A 395 -6.82 2.49 30.07
C ASN A 395 -6.34 1.61 28.90
N VAL A 396 -5.04 1.32 28.88
CA VAL A 396 -4.42 0.44 27.87
C VAL A 396 -4.05 -0.89 28.51
N LYS A 397 -4.70 -1.96 28.07
CA LYS A 397 -4.55 -3.32 28.59
C LYS A 397 -4.42 -4.33 27.45
N VAL A 398 -3.18 -4.58 27.05
CA VAL A 398 -2.81 -5.66 26.11
C VAL A 398 -2.10 -6.75 26.90
N VAL A 399 -2.60 -7.99 26.81
CA VAL A 399 -2.12 -9.13 27.60
C VAL A 399 -1.72 -10.33 26.73
N GLY A 400 -1.03 -11.31 27.32
CA GLY A 400 -0.65 -12.56 26.64
C GLY A 400 0.73 -12.53 26.00
N GLY A 401 1.28 -11.35 25.71
CA GLY A 401 2.66 -11.20 25.27
C GLY A 401 3.65 -11.60 26.37
N LYS A 402 4.73 -12.28 25.99
CA LYS A 402 5.78 -12.76 26.91
C LYS A 402 6.97 -11.81 27.01
N SER A 403 6.98 -10.76 26.20
CA SER A 403 8.04 -9.76 26.18
C SER A 403 7.48 -8.33 26.23
N ALA A 404 8.34 -7.39 26.59
CA ALA A 404 8.11 -5.97 26.47
C ALA A 404 9.47 -5.28 26.26
N MET A 405 9.48 -4.17 25.53
CA MET A 405 10.69 -3.35 25.36
C MET A 405 10.35 -1.88 25.45
N PHE A 406 11.16 -1.13 26.19
CA PHE A 406 11.06 0.32 26.32
C PHE A 406 12.46 0.91 26.22
N ARG A 407 12.79 1.52 25.07
CA ARG A 407 14.06 2.21 24.81
C ARG A 407 13.78 3.61 24.27
N PRO A 408 14.25 4.68 24.95
CA PRO A 408 14.83 4.67 26.30
C PRO A 408 13.83 4.13 27.35
N PRO A 409 14.27 3.82 28.59
CA PRO A 409 13.35 3.58 29.68
C PRO A 409 12.36 4.75 29.79
N LEU A 410 11.08 4.47 29.59
CA LEU A 410 10.03 5.46 29.76
C LEU A 410 9.61 5.45 31.22
N GLN A 411 9.68 6.59 31.90
CA GLN A 411 9.19 6.71 33.27
C GLN A 411 7.67 6.91 33.23
N SER A 412 6.94 6.10 34.01
CA SER A 412 5.52 6.30 34.22
C SER A 412 5.29 7.55 35.09
N GLY A 413 4.93 8.67 34.47
CA GLY A 413 4.42 9.85 35.20
C GLY A 413 2.92 9.71 35.45
N LYS A 414 2.39 10.50 36.40
CA LYS A 414 0.95 10.50 36.77
C LYS A 414 -0.01 10.77 35.59
N ASN A 415 0.49 11.21 34.43
CA ASN A 415 -0.28 11.52 33.21
C ASN A 415 0.16 10.73 31.94
N GLY A 416 1.01 9.70 32.08
CA GLY A 416 1.53 8.93 30.94
C GLY A 416 3.06 8.77 30.96
N PHE A 417 3.59 8.03 29.98
CA PHE A 417 5.02 7.78 29.82
C PHE A 417 5.76 9.07 29.40
N GLN A 418 6.76 9.49 30.17
CA GLN A 418 7.72 10.54 29.78
C GLN A 418 9.11 9.93 29.57
N ALA A 419 9.84 10.37 28.55
CA ALA A 419 11.26 10.04 28.41
C ALA A 419 12.01 10.64 29.61
N SER A 420 12.78 9.83 30.33
CA SER A 420 13.53 10.32 31.48
C SER A 420 14.53 11.39 31.03
N GLY A 421 14.32 12.63 31.50
CA GLY A 421 15.33 13.68 31.42
C GLY A 421 16.63 13.20 32.08
N SER A 422 17.74 13.57 31.47
CA SER A 422 19.11 13.22 31.87
C SER A 422 19.46 13.76 33.26
N HIS A 423 19.17 12.99 34.31
CA HIS A 423 19.90 13.07 35.58
C HIS A 423 20.44 11.68 35.90
N LEU A 424 21.70 11.46 35.49
CA LEU A 424 22.50 10.34 35.94
C LEU A 424 22.63 10.42 37.47
N PRO A 425 22.24 9.38 38.24
CA PRO A 425 22.78 9.24 39.58
C PRO A 425 24.26 8.88 39.41
N VAL A 426 25.15 9.80 39.78
CA VAL A 426 26.58 9.51 39.93
C VAL A 426 26.70 8.57 41.13
N GLY A 427 26.79 7.27 40.83
CA GLY A 427 27.11 6.22 41.78
C GLY A 427 27.94 5.14 41.05
N PRO A 428 28.91 4.50 41.71
CA PRO A 428 29.87 3.63 41.05
C PRO A 428 29.17 2.39 40.47
N GLN A 429 29.06 2.31 39.15
CA GLN A 429 28.60 1.08 38.48
C GLN A 429 29.80 0.16 38.23
N LYS A 430 29.74 -1.05 38.79
CA LYS A 430 30.67 -2.14 38.45
C LYS A 430 30.26 -2.73 37.09
N LEU A 431 31.08 -2.51 36.07
CA LEU A 431 30.93 -3.11 34.75
C LEU A 431 31.30 -4.61 34.85
N LYS A 432 30.35 -5.52 34.60
CA LYS A 432 30.64 -6.94 34.34
C LYS A 432 30.73 -7.14 32.83
N VAL A 433 31.93 -7.35 32.32
CA VAL A 433 32.17 -7.78 30.94
C VAL A 433 32.23 -9.31 30.93
N ALA A 434 31.33 -9.96 30.19
CA ALA A 434 31.41 -11.38 29.91
C ALA A 434 32.29 -11.59 28.67
N LEU A 435 33.44 -12.25 28.83
CA LEU A 435 34.28 -12.70 27.73
C LEU A 435 33.83 -14.11 27.32
N GLY A 436 33.36 -14.25 26.07
CA GLY A 436 33.05 -15.55 25.47
C GLY A 436 34.34 -16.31 25.13
N ILE A 437 34.40 -17.58 25.53
CA ILE A 437 35.53 -18.48 25.32
C ILE A 437 35.38 -19.13 23.93
N GLY A 438 36.31 -18.85 23.02
CA GLY A 438 36.46 -19.55 21.75
C GLY A 438 37.68 -20.47 21.79
N THR A 439 37.51 -21.73 21.38
CA THR A 439 38.55 -22.76 21.37
C THR A 439 39.52 -22.59 20.19
N GLY A 440 40.83 -22.57 20.46
CA GLY A 440 41.90 -22.58 19.46
C GLY A 440 43.11 -23.38 19.95
N THR A 441 43.72 -24.16 19.07
CA THR A 441 44.77 -25.14 19.33
C THR A 441 46.12 -24.49 19.67
N LEU A 442 46.81 -25.03 20.68
CA LEU A 442 48.10 -24.55 21.20
C LEU A 442 49.27 -25.19 20.43
N VAL A 443 50.19 -24.38 19.91
CA VAL A 443 51.55 -24.84 19.55
C VAL A 443 52.54 -23.97 20.32
N ALA A 444 53.32 -24.61 21.20
CA ALA A 444 54.25 -23.95 22.09
C ALA A 444 55.68 -23.98 21.54
N LEU A 445 56.28 -22.80 21.35
CA LEU A 445 57.74 -22.60 21.31
C LEU A 445 58.07 -21.29 22.05
N GLY A 446 58.79 -21.40 23.16
CA GLY A 446 59.71 -20.38 23.70
C GLY A 446 59.18 -18.99 24.06
N THR A 447 58.93 -18.79 25.37
CA THR A 447 59.01 -17.54 26.17
C THR A 447 58.94 -16.16 25.45
N SER A 448 57.75 -15.77 24.97
CA SER A 448 57.13 -14.43 25.07
C SER A 448 55.86 -14.40 24.21
N LEU A 449 54.68 -14.21 24.82
CA LEU A 449 53.41 -14.06 24.08
C LEU A 449 53.19 -12.57 23.73
N CYS A 450 53.33 -12.23 22.45
CA CYS A 450 52.82 -10.98 21.88
C CYS A 450 51.34 -11.16 21.49
N PHE A 451 50.47 -10.23 21.91
CA PHE A 451 49.13 -10.09 21.34
C PHE A 451 49.16 -8.98 20.29
N SER A 452 48.83 -9.30 19.03
CA SER A 452 48.53 -8.31 18.00
C SER A 452 47.02 -8.30 17.79
N ILE A 453 46.37 -7.18 18.09
CA ILE A 453 44.95 -6.97 17.81
C ILE A 453 44.87 -6.14 16.52
N THR A 454 44.55 -6.79 15.41
CA THR A 454 44.23 -6.09 14.16
C THR A 454 42.78 -5.60 14.24
N LEU A 455 42.59 -4.30 14.48
CA LEU A 455 41.29 -3.64 14.34
C LEU A 455 40.97 -3.49 12.84
N LEU A 456 39.96 -4.19 12.36
CA LEU A 456 39.43 -4.04 10.99
C LEU A 456 38.73 -2.67 10.84
N ASN A 457 39.42 -1.75 10.16
CA ASN A 457 38.97 -0.57 9.39
C ASN A 457 37.55 -0.01 9.66
N LYS A 458 37.46 1.10 10.41
CA LYS A 458 36.60 2.28 10.13
C LYS A 458 37.22 3.55 10.74
N PRO A 459 37.17 4.73 10.08
CA PRO A 459 37.72 5.96 10.64
C PRO A 459 36.83 6.49 11.78
N LEU A 460 37.47 6.93 12.87
CA LEU A 460 36.83 7.63 13.99
C LEU A 460 36.44 9.07 13.59
N PRO A 461 35.25 9.59 13.97
CA PRO A 461 34.87 10.97 13.70
C PRO A 461 35.67 11.98 14.55
N ALA A 462 35.94 13.15 13.96
CA ALA A 462 36.92 14.16 14.37
C ALA A 462 36.61 14.96 15.67
N ARG A 463 36.02 14.36 16.72
CA ARG A 463 35.71 15.07 17.98
C ARG A 463 36.32 14.45 19.25
N LEU A 464 37.39 13.66 19.10
CA LEU A 464 38.16 13.11 20.21
C LEU A 464 39.65 13.42 20.01
N GLN A 465 40.04 14.67 20.18
CA GLN A 465 41.42 15.03 20.49
C GLN A 465 41.45 15.52 21.93
N GLY A 466 42.15 14.81 22.81
CA GLY A 466 42.26 15.21 24.23
C GLY A 466 42.47 14.10 25.27
N PHE A 467 42.80 12.85 24.89
CA PHE A 467 43.07 11.79 25.87
C PHE A 467 44.54 11.38 25.83
N ARG A 468 45.23 11.42 26.98
CA ARG A 468 46.52 10.76 27.19
C ARG A 468 46.28 9.41 27.86
N LEU A 469 46.86 8.36 27.28
CA LEU A 469 46.92 7.02 27.89
C LEU A 469 48.18 6.96 28.76
N LEU A 470 48.03 6.72 30.06
CA LEU A 470 49.15 6.35 30.93
C LEU A 470 48.90 4.91 31.39
N THR A 471 49.90 4.06 31.17
CA THR A 471 49.86 2.66 31.57
C THR A 471 50.78 2.46 32.77
N THR A 472 50.22 2.01 33.89
CA THR A 472 50.95 1.28 34.92
C THR A 472 50.11 0.07 35.32
N HIS A 473 50.80 -0.98 35.78
CA HIS A 473 50.31 -2.36 35.75
C HIS A 473 48.89 -2.56 36.35
N ASN A 474 48.06 -3.21 35.55
CA ASN A 474 46.78 -3.85 35.86
C ASN A 474 45.56 -2.98 36.27
N GLN A 475 45.55 -1.67 36.04
CA GLN A 475 44.30 -0.89 36.04
C GLN A 475 44.27 0.21 34.97
N ILE A 476 43.14 0.36 34.28
CA ILE A 476 42.84 1.50 33.41
C ILE A 476 41.95 2.46 34.21
N THR A 477 42.47 3.65 34.53
CA THR A 477 41.70 4.72 35.20
C THR A 477 41.63 5.92 34.27
N ILE A 478 40.42 6.35 33.90
CA ILE A 478 40.19 7.54 33.07
C ILE A 478 39.84 8.71 34.00
N HIS A 479 40.67 9.75 34.04
CA HIS A 479 40.37 10.99 34.75
C HIS A 479 39.74 12.01 33.81
N ASN A 480 38.65 12.64 34.25
CA ASN A 480 38.09 13.83 33.62
C ASN A 480 38.74 15.06 34.27
N SER A 481 39.54 15.82 33.54
CA SER A 481 40.09 17.09 34.02
C SER A 481 39.18 18.23 33.56
N PRO A 482 38.71 19.11 34.47
CA PRO A 482 37.99 20.30 34.08
C PRO A 482 38.95 21.48 34.03
N THR A 483 39.49 21.85 32.85
CA THR A 483 39.93 23.23 32.57
C THR A 483 40.34 23.49 31.11
N ARG A 484 39.67 24.51 30.54
CA ARG A 484 40.10 25.58 29.63
C ARG A 484 40.57 25.28 28.19
N ASP A 485 39.77 25.82 27.26
CA ASP A 485 40.08 26.59 26.04
C ASP A 485 41.36 26.25 25.25
N CYS A 486 41.16 25.65 24.07
CA CYS A 486 41.36 26.27 22.75
C CYS A 486 40.77 25.36 21.66
#